data_AF-A0A6C0C816-F1
#
_entry.id   AF-A0A6C0C816-F1
#
_cell.length_a   1.000
_cell.length_b   1.000
_cell.length_c   1.000
_cell.angle_alpha   90.00
_cell.angle_beta   90.00
_cell.angle_gamma   90.00
#
_symmetry.space_group_name_H-M   'P 1'
#
loop_
_entity.id
_entity.type
_entity.pdbx_description
1 polymer ?
#
loop_
_entity_poly.entity_id
_entity_poly.type
_entity_poly.pdbx_seq_one_letter_code
_entity_poly.pdbx_strand_id
1 'polypeptide(L)'
;MDQILFGDIFVNIEQYLCIKDLYELSWSCKIFNNIITEEYIKKKAVNEINMRLRCNLGDNYNGFVEIMQKMDAALVGSSITQCLLNKTWKDGAFNIFTTVPMNAISPLKDYSNFSSESSDESNDNQDDSEIMKFMRAKGYVTKKTVVVRYDRHQHHIFLSPIHCYVNNLRIHLCPLYHSSKPITINQYTHNYIEYSVYKNIYKFTNNELYIHDMRGIFEKCTNLEAKHIYQAIDFYRTHRRGFKFYRAGSDKKLLSNNDILYSYFDVVRIRSNHKTIKNIFYRNKEHYIKNSTVRGVNKDEKIYDILEMSLHDKNKHFHVGKCGRSELCAVKLLCPEKTHLHCSYLDDNSSSEDLADEKELILIFV
;
A
#
# COMPACT_ATOMS: atom_id res chain seq x y z
N MET A 1 52.06 24.44 -18.19
CA MET A 1 50.63 24.23 -17.94
C MET A 1 50.51 22.78 -17.53
N ASP A 2 50.45 22.51 -16.23
CA ASP A 2 50.42 21.15 -15.72
C ASP A 2 49.07 20.53 -16.08
N GLN A 3 49.11 19.48 -16.91
CA GLN A 3 47.94 18.63 -17.14
C GLN A 3 47.66 17.87 -15.85
N ILE A 4 46.77 18.40 -15.03
CA ILE A 4 46.11 17.61 -13.99
C ILE A 4 45.16 16.68 -14.73
N LEU A 5 45.64 15.46 -14.99
CA LEU A 5 44.79 14.32 -15.33
C LEU A 5 43.94 14.07 -14.10
N PHE A 6 42.76 14.69 -14.02
CA PHE A 6 41.74 14.23 -13.10
C PHE A 6 41.49 12.77 -13.45
N GLY A 7 42.01 11.85 -12.63
CA GLY A 7 41.58 10.46 -12.65
C GLY A 7 40.05 10.42 -12.62
N ASP A 8 39.46 9.35 -13.14
CA ASP A 8 38.02 9.23 -13.38
C ASP A 8 37.19 9.90 -12.28
N ILE A 9 36.72 11.13 -12.56
CA ILE A 9 36.05 12.01 -11.58
C ILE A 9 34.88 11.28 -10.95
N PHE A 10 34.26 10.36 -11.72
CA PHE A 10 33.20 9.51 -11.26
C PHE A 10 33.59 8.72 -10.00
N VAL A 11 34.73 8.04 -9.99
CA VAL A 11 35.17 7.21 -8.86
C VAL A 11 35.30 8.02 -7.57
N ASN A 12 35.72 9.28 -7.68
CA ASN A 12 35.90 10.17 -6.54
C ASN A 12 34.56 10.67 -5.96
N ILE A 13 33.55 10.86 -6.80
CA ILE A 13 32.23 11.38 -6.38
C ILE A 13 31.22 10.26 -6.09
N GLU A 14 31.38 9.07 -6.69
CA GLU A 14 30.44 7.95 -6.65
C GLU A 14 30.02 7.58 -5.22
N GLN A 15 30.98 7.54 -4.30
CA GLN A 15 30.74 7.18 -2.90
C GLN A 15 29.80 8.13 -2.16
N TYR A 16 29.61 9.35 -2.67
CA TYR A 16 28.72 10.36 -2.11
C TYR A 16 27.35 10.39 -2.79
N LEU A 17 27.16 9.65 -3.88
CA LEU A 17 25.91 9.63 -4.64
C LEU A 17 25.03 8.47 -4.16
N CYS A 18 23.78 8.77 -3.83
CA CYS A 18 22.81 7.72 -3.58
C CYS A 18 22.31 7.12 -4.90
N ILE A 19 21.58 6.00 -4.82
CA ILE A 19 21.05 5.30 -6.01
C ILE A 19 20.23 6.23 -6.91
N LYS A 20 19.44 7.13 -6.31
CA LYS A 20 18.66 8.14 -7.03
C LYS A 20 19.54 9.11 -7.80
N ASP A 21 20.60 9.61 -7.17
CA ASP A 21 21.51 10.57 -7.80
C ASP A 21 22.27 9.92 -8.97
N LEU A 22 22.69 8.66 -8.79
CA LEU A 22 23.32 7.87 -9.84
C LEU A 22 22.40 7.68 -11.06
N TYR A 23 21.12 7.38 -10.82
CA TYR A 23 20.13 7.24 -11.90
C TYR A 23 19.87 8.57 -12.61
N GLU A 24 19.74 9.67 -11.86
CA GLU A 24 19.54 11.00 -12.45
C GLU A 24 20.77 11.46 -13.25
N LEU A 25 21.97 11.12 -12.78
CA LEU A 25 23.23 11.39 -13.48
C LEU A 25 23.35 10.59 -14.78
N SER A 26 22.96 9.31 -14.77
CA SER A 26 22.98 8.47 -15.99
C SER A 26 22.01 8.99 -17.06
N TRP A 27 20.85 9.52 -16.65
CA TRP A 27 19.87 10.09 -17.57
C TRP A 27 20.23 11.47 -18.11
N SER A 28 20.89 12.30 -17.30
CA SER A 28 21.21 13.68 -17.68
C SER A 28 22.50 13.81 -18.48
N CYS A 29 23.39 12.82 -18.45
CA CYS A 29 24.70 12.88 -19.10
C CYS A 29 25.05 11.61 -19.88
N LYS A 30 25.32 11.77 -21.19
CA LYS A 30 25.68 10.65 -22.08
C LYS A 30 26.93 9.89 -21.63
N ILE A 31 27.91 10.59 -21.05
CA ILE A 31 29.15 9.96 -20.56
C ILE A 31 28.82 9.01 -19.40
N PHE A 32 28.08 9.51 -18.40
CA PHE A 32 27.70 8.70 -17.25
C PHE A 32 26.66 7.62 -17.59
N ASN A 33 25.82 7.80 -18.61
CA ASN A 33 24.92 6.75 -19.10
C ASN A 33 25.68 5.46 -19.49
N ASN A 34 26.86 5.60 -20.10
CA ASN A 34 27.67 4.45 -20.49
C ASN A 34 28.34 3.75 -19.30
N ILE A 35 28.53 4.45 -18.18
CA ILE A 35 29.19 3.95 -16.97
C ILE A 35 28.16 3.36 -15.99
N ILE A 36 27.08 4.11 -15.75
CA ILE A 36 26.03 3.80 -14.78
C ILE A 36 24.90 3.07 -15.51
N THR A 37 25.13 1.79 -15.78
CA THR A 37 24.13 0.91 -16.41
C THR A 37 23.00 0.55 -15.44
N GLU A 38 21.91 -0.02 -15.97
CA GLU A 38 20.83 -0.55 -15.14
C GLU A 38 21.32 -1.63 -14.15
N GLU A 39 22.21 -2.51 -14.60
CA GLU A 39 22.82 -3.55 -13.76
C GLU A 39 23.67 -2.94 -12.64
N TYR A 40 24.36 -1.83 -12.92
CA TYR A 40 25.09 -1.09 -11.90
C TYR A 40 24.15 -0.52 -10.82
N ILE A 41 23.01 0.07 -11.23
CA ILE A 41 21.96 0.54 -10.31
C ILE A 41 21.38 -0.61 -9.47
N LYS A 42 21.10 -1.76 -10.09
CA LYS A 42 20.62 -2.97 -9.38
C LYS A 42 21.63 -3.44 -8.34
N LYS A 43 22.92 -3.50 -8.69
CA LYS A 43 23.99 -3.89 -7.78
C LYS A 43 24.06 -2.97 -6.56
N LYS A 44 23.99 -1.64 -6.76
CA LYS A 44 23.93 -0.66 -5.66
C LYS A 44 22.68 -0.85 -4.80
N ALA A 45 21.53 -1.13 -5.42
CA ALA A 45 20.29 -1.41 -4.70
C ALA A 45 20.35 -2.70 -3.87
N VAL A 46 20.96 -3.77 -4.37
CA VAL A 46 21.20 -5.01 -3.60
C VAL A 46 22.08 -4.73 -2.38
N ASN A 47 23.16 -3.97 -2.55
CA ASN A 47 24.02 -3.58 -1.44
C ASN A 47 23.26 -2.78 -0.38
N GLU A 48 22.42 -1.83 -0.80
CA GLU A 48 21.59 -1.02 0.11
C GLU A 48 20.55 -1.89 0.86
N ILE A 49 19.90 -2.83 0.18
CA ILE A 49 18.97 -3.80 0.81
C ILE A 49 19.70 -4.61 1.89
N ASN A 50 20.86 -5.18 1.56
CA ASN A 50 21.64 -6.00 2.48
C ASN A 50 22.17 -5.21 3.67
N MET A 51 22.68 -4.00 3.43
CA MET A 51 23.13 -3.09 4.49
C MET A 51 21.97 -2.79 5.45
N ARG A 52 20.80 -2.42 4.94
CA ARG A 52 19.64 -2.10 5.78
C ARG A 52 19.12 -3.31 6.54
N LEU A 53 19.06 -4.49 5.92
CA LEU A 53 18.72 -5.73 6.62
C LEU A 53 19.69 -5.98 7.77
N ARG A 54 21.00 -5.84 7.53
CA ARG A 54 22.02 -6.00 8.56
C ARG A 54 21.87 -4.99 9.70
N CYS A 55 21.65 -3.71 9.39
CA CYS A 55 21.43 -2.69 10.41
C CYS A 55 20.20 -2.94 11.27
N ASN A 56 19.11 -3.47 10.71
CA ASN A 56 17.86 -3.70 11.45
C ASN A 56 17.84 -5.03 12.21
N LEU A 57 18.47 -6.07 11.67
CA LEU A 57 18.50 -7.41 12.25
C LEU A 57 19.68 -7.59 13.23
N GLY A 58 20.72 -6.76 13.12
CA GLY A 58 21.92 -6.85 13.95
C GLY A 58 22.58 -8.22 13.87
N ASP A 59 22.90 -8.79 15.03
CA ASP A 59 23.53 -10.12 15.15
C ASP A 59 22.68 -11.26 14.57
N ASN A 60 21.38 -11.02 14.39
CA ASN A 60 20.46 -12.01 13.84
C ASN A 60 20.40 -12.01 12.30
N TYR A 61 21.14 -11.12 11.64
CA TYR A 61 21.16 -11.00 10.17
C TYR A 61 21.55 -12.31 9.47
N ASN A 62 22.67 -12.93 9.85
CA ASN A 62 23.18 -14.12 9.16
C ASN A 62 22.20 -15.29 9.26
N GLY A 63 21.71 -15.59 10.47
CA GLY A 63 20.74 -16.67 10.69
C GLY A 63 19.41 -16.41 9.98
N PHE A 64 18.96 -15.15 9.95
CA PHE A 64 17.76 -14.77 9.21
C PHE A 64 17.93 -15.02 7.70
N VAL A 65 19.02 -14.54 7.10
CA VAL A 65 19.29 -14.72 5.66
C VAL A 65 19.42 -16.20 5.30
N GLU A 66 20.11 -17.00 6.11
CA GLU A 66 20.24 -18.45 5.88
C GLU A 66 18.87 -19.14 5.81
N ILE A 67 17.96 -18.80 6.73
CA ILE A 67 16.60 -19.35 6.73
C ILE A 67 15.82 -18.86 5.49
N MET A 68 15.91 -17.57 5.14
CA MET A 68 15.26 -17.05 3.94
C MET A 68 15.76 -17.75 2.66
N GLN A 69 17.05 -18.11 2.59
CA GLN A 69 17.63 -18.87 1.48
C GLN A 69 17.08 -20.30 1.42
N LYS A 70 17.03 -21.02 2.56
CA LYS A 70 16.44 -22.37 2.63
C LYS A 70 14.98 -22.40 2.20
N MET A 71 14.26 -21.30 2.45
CA MET A 71 12.85 -21.16 2.13
C MET A 71 12.58 -20.65 0.71
N ASP A 72 13.62 -20.47 -0.13
CA ASP A 72 13.53 -19.82 -1.44
C ASP A 72 12.69 -18.52 -1.38
N ALA A 73 12.91 -17.74 -0.32
CA ALA A 73 12.12 -16.55 -0.04
C ALA A 73 12.58 -15.36 -0.89
N ALA A 74 11.68 -14.40 -1.08
CA ALA A 74 11.99 -13.13 -1.72
C ALA A 74 11.36 -11.95 -0.97
N LEU A 75 12.12 -10.87 -0.82
CA LEU A 75 11.60 -9.57 -0.42
C LEU A 75 10.89 -8.93 -1.61
N VAL A 76 9.67 -8.43 -1.40
CA VAL A 76 8.85 -7.83 -2.46
C VAL A 76 8.26 -6.52 -1.98
N GLY A 77 8.08 -5.57 -2.91
CA GLY A 77 7.27 -4.39 -2.64
C GLY A 77 8.02 -3.14 -2.23
N SER A 78 7.33 -2.32 -1.44
CA SER A 78 7.72 -0.94 -1.16
C SER A 78 9.09 -0.77 -0.49
N SER A 79 9.61 -1.78 0.20
CA SER A 79 10.93 -1.72 0.83
C SER A 79 12.05 -1.57 -0.21
N ILE A 80 11.92 -2.23 -1.36
CA ILE A 80 12.88 -2.12 -2.47
C ILE A 80 12.77 -0.74 -3.12
N THR A 81 11.55 -0.27 -3.38
CA THR A 81 11.28 1.07 -3.91
C THR A 81 11.86 2.16 -3.01
N GLN A 82 11.78 1.98 -1.70
CA GLN A 82 12.37 2.90 -0.73
C GLN A 82 13.91 2.88 -0.76
N CYS A 83 14.56 1.73 -1.00
CA CYS A 83 16.00 1.69 -1.23
C CYS A 83 16.39 2.50 -2.48
N LEU A 84 15.71 2.27 -3.61
CA LEU A 84 15.98 2.97 -4.86
C LEU A 84 15.84 4.50 -4.72
N LEU A 85 14.85 4.95 -3.95
CA LEU A 85 14.58 6.37 -3.72
C LEU A 85 15.34 6.99 -2.54
N ASN A 86 16.29 6.26 -1.94
CA ASN A 86 17.02 6.69 -0.75
C ASN A 86 16.10 7.14 0.41
N LYS A 87 14.98 6.43 0.63
CA LYS A 87 14.01 6.68 1.70
C LYS A 87 14.16 5.66 2.83
N THR A 88 13.95 6.07 4.08
CA THR A 88 14.01 5.16 5.23
C THR A 88 12.84 4.18 5.26
N TRP A 89 13.05 2.96 5.76
CA TRP A 89 12.00 1.95 5.97
C TRP A 89 11.09 2.21 7.19
N LYS A 90 10.69 3.48 7.43
CA LYS A 90 9.93 3.86 8.64
C LYS A 90 8.43 3.60 8.54
N ASP A 91 7.88 3.53 7.33
CA ASP A 91 6.43 3.62 7.13
C ASP A 91 5.76 2.31 6.68
N GLY A 92 6.46 1.17 6.67
CA GLY A 92 5.92 -0.05 6.06
C GLY A 92 6.49 -1.35 6.64
N ALA A 93 5.70 -2.42 6.50
CA ALA A 93 6.17 -3.76 6.77
C ALA A 93 6.95 -4.33 5.58
N PHE A 94 7.85 -5.27 5.85
CA PHE A 94 8.61 -6.03 4.86
C PHE A 94 7.78 -7.20 4.40
N ASN A 95 7.32 -7.18 3.16
CA ASN A 95 6.63 -8.34 2.63
C ASN A 95 7.68 -9.30 2.08
N ILE A 96 7.80 -10.46 2.72
CA ILE A 96 8.65 -11.54 2.28
C ILE A 96 7.75 -12.70 1.88
N PHE A 97 7.88 -13.16 0.65
CA PHE A 97 7.08 -14.24 0.10
C PHE A 97 7.91 -15.51 0.00
N THR A 98 7.28 -16.65 0.20
CA THR A 98 7.87 -17.98 0.00
C THR A 98 6.82 -18.93 -0.56
N THR A 99 7.25 -19.93 -1.31
CA THR A 99 6.40 -21.04 -1.76
C THR A 99 6.38 -22.21 -0.77
N VAL A 100 7.25 -22.19 0.24
CA VAL A 100 7.30 -23.22 1.28
C VAL A 100 6.08 -23.10 2.19
N PRO A 101 5.33 -24.19 2.43
CA PRO A 101 4.22 -24.19 3.38
C PRO A 101 4.73 -23.81 4.77
N MET A 102 4.07 -22.86 5.42
CA MET A 102 4.31 -22.55 6.82
C MET A 102 3.15 -23.10 7.65
N ASN A 103 3.38 -24.24 8.31
CA ASN A 103 2.51 -24.68 9.39
C ASN A 103 2.80 -23.78 10.59
N ALA A 104 2.03 -22.70 10.74
CA ALA A 104 2.09 -21.88 11.93
C ALA A 104 1.11 -22.44 12.97
N ILE A 105 1.66 -22.91 14.09
CA ILE A 105 0.95 -23.09 15.36
C ILE A 105 0.26 -21.77 15.74
N SER A 106 -0.86 -21.91 16.46
CA SER A 106 -1.65 -20.85 17.10
C SER A 106 -0.80 -19.70 17.65
N PRO A 107 -1.33 -18.46 17.65
CA PRO A 107 -0.61 -17.30 18.20
C PRO A 107 -0.05 -17.62 19.58
N LEU A 108 1.25 -17.32 19.78
CA LEU A 108 1.87 -17.26 21.11
C LEU A 108 0.91 -16.50 22.03
N LYS A 109 0.46 -17.17 23.10
CA LYS A 109 -0.54 -16.74 24.09
C LYS A 109 -0.86 -15.24 24.01
N ASP A 110 -2.10 -14.98 23.61
CA ASP A 110 -2.74 -13.68 23.64
C ASP A 110 -2.33 -12.86 24.88
N TYR A 111 -1.71 -11.71 24.64
CA TYR A 111 -1.71 -10.59 25.59
C TYR A 111 -3.06 -9.84 25.58
N SER A 112 -4.16 -10.54 25.24
CA SER A 112 -5.53 -10.08 25.48
C SER A 112 -6.18 -10.92 26.58
N ASN A 113 -5.65 -10.81 27.80
CA ASN A 113 -6.50 -10.95 28.97
C ASN A 113 -7.36 -9.69 29.11
N PHE A 114 -8.50 -9.70 28.41
CA PHE A 114 -9.77 -9.57 29.09
C PHE A 114 -10.65 -10.73 28.62
N SER A 115 -10.85 -11.67 29.55
CA SER A 115 -11.85 -12.75 29.56
C SER A 115 -11.88 -13.73 28.40
N SER A 116 -11.24 -14.89 28.57
CA SER A 116 -11.97 -16.14 28.85
C SER A 116 -10.95 -17.26 29.09
N GLU A 117 -11.01 -17.85 30.28
CA GLU A 117 -10.33 -19.09 30.60
C GLU A 117 -10.89 -20.22 29.72
N SER A 118 -10.10 -20.68 28.75
CA SER A 118 -10.21 -22.04 28.22
C SER A 118 -8.81 -22.60 28.11
N SER A 119 -8.44 -23.33 29.16
CA SER A 119 -7.26 -24.19 29.24
C SER A 119 -7.46 -25.39 28.31
N ASP A 120 -7.03 -25.29 27.07
CA ASP A 120 -6.77 -26.45 26.23
C ASP A 120 -5.27 -26.51 25.93
N GLU A 121 -4.56 -27.26 26.77
CA GLU A 121 -3.24 -27.81 26.50
C GLU A 121 -3.34 -28.78 25.32
N SER A 122 -3.36 -28.25 24.09
CA SER A 122 -3.29 -29.06 22.88
C SER A 122 -1.83 -29.30 22.49
N ASN A 123 -1.35 -30.50 22.83
CA ASN A 123 -0.17 -31.23 22.33
C ASN A 123 0.80 -30.48 21.38
N ASP A 124 1.92 -30.09 21.96
CA ASP A 124 3.05 -29.32 21.42
C ASP A 124 3.99 -30.11 20.46
N ASN A 125 3.44 -31.00 19.61
CA ASN A 125 4.22 -31.85 18.70
C ASN A 125 3.79 -31.71 17.23
N GLN A 126 3.70 -30.47 16.73
CA GLN A 126 3.52 -30.22 15.30
C GLN A 126 4.74 -29.49 14.74
N ASP A 127 5.30 -30.04 13.66
CA ASP A 127 6.60 -29.71 13.10
C ASP A 127 6.72 -28.22 12.74
N ASP A 128 7.23 -27.44 13.69
CA ASP A 128 7.38 -26.01 13.53
C ASP A 128 8.37 -25.73 12.39
N SER A 129 7.94 -24.93 11.41
CA SER A 129 8.84 -24.45 10.37
C SER A 129 10.10 -23.81 10.97
N GLU A 130 11.25 -23.95 10.30
CA GLU A 130 12.54 -23.46 10.80
C GLU A 130 12.50 -21.96 11.17
N ILE A 131 11.76 -21.16 10.40
CA ILE A 131 11.58 -19.74 10.69
C ILE A 131 10.83 -19.51 12.00
N MET A 132 9.83 -20.31 12.33
CA MET A 132 9.10 -20.18 13.60
C MET A 132 9.97 -20.61 14.79
N LYS A 133 10.77 -21.67 14.62
CA LYS A 133 11.78 -22.07 15.61
C LYS A 133 12.78 -20.93 15.86
N PHE A 134 13.27 -20.30 14.79
CA PHE A 134 14.17 -19.14 14.88
C PHE A 134 13.52 -17.94 15.56
N MET A 135 12.29 -17.57 15.18
CA MET A 135 11.58 -16.43 15.78
C MET A 135 11.38 -16.62 17.28
N ARG A 136 10.98 -17.82 17.72
CA ARG A 136 10.82 -18.16 19.15
C ARG A 136 12.15 -18.16 19.90
N ALA A 137 13.19 -18.78 19.33
CA ALA A 137 14.51 -18.83 19.96
C ALA A 137 15.12 -17.44 20.20
N LYS A 138 14.74 -16.46 19.37
CA LYS A 138 15.15 -15.05 19.51
C LYS A 138 14.18 -14.19 20.31
N GLY A 139 13.08 -14.76 20.82
CA GLY A 139 12.09 -14.03 21.60
C GLY A 139 11.26 -13.03 20.80
N TYR A 140 11.15 -13.21 19.47
CA TYR A 140 10.39 -12.31 18.62
C TYR A 140 8.89 -12.62 18.67
N VAL A 141 8.08 -11.56 18.63
CA VAL A 141 6.62 -11.69 18.64
C VAL A 141 6.13 -12.03 17.23
N THR A 142 5.28 -13.05 17.13
CA THR A 142 4.65 -13.47 15.88
C THR A 142 3.13 -13.51 16.00
N LYS A 143 2.41 -12.97 15.01
CA LYS A 143 0.95 -13.03 14.92
C LYS A 143 0.52 -13.51 13.54
N LYS A 144 -0.25 -14.59 13.48
CA LYS A 144 -0.89 -15.05 12.24
C LYS A 144 -2.11 -14.19 11.94
N THR A 145 -2.32 -13.86 10.67
CA THR A 145 -3.55 -13.21 10.20
C THR A 145 -4.05 -13.91 8.94
N VAL A 146 -5.28 -13.60 8.53
CA VAL A 146 -5.84 -14.06 7.25
C VAL A 146 -6.20 -12.83 6.44
N VAL A 147 -5.78 -12.81 5.19
CA VAL A 147 -5.98 -11.69 4.29
C VAL A 147 -6.45 -12.21 2.94
N VAL A 148 -7.51 -11.61 2.42
CA VAL A 148 -7.99 -11.86 1.05
C VAL A 148 -7.34 -10.85 0.11
N ARG A 149 -6.85 -11.32 -1.03
CA ARG A 149 -6.29 -10.50 -2.11
C ARG A 149 -7.03 -10.79 -3.40
N TYR A 150 -7.30 -9.76 -4.18
CA TYR A 150 -7.96 -9.85 -5.47
C TYR A 150 -6.99 -9.44 -6.57
N ASP A 151 -7.02 -10.15 -7.69
CA ASP A 151 -6.38 -9.70 -8.91
C ASP A 151 -7.28 -8.71 -9.68
N ARG A 152 -6.77 -8.18 -10.79
CA ARG A 152 -7.51 -7.25 -11.67
C ARG A 152 -8.79 -7.85 -12.29
N HIS A 153 -8.91 -9.17 -12.31
CA HIS A 153 -10.06 -9.90 -12.83
C HIS A 153 -11.01 -10.34 -11.71
N GLN A 154 -10.83 -9.85 -10.49
CA GLN A 154 -11.59 -10.20 -9.28
C GLN A 154 -11.42 -11.67 -8.84
N HIS A 155 -10.43 -12.38 -9.35
CA HIS A 155 -10.05 -13.66 -8.75
C HIS A 155 -9.37 -13.39 -7.42
N HIS A 156 -9.81 -14.09 -6.39
CA HIS A 156 -9.25 -13.92 -5.06
C HIS A 156 -8.34 -15.08 -4.66
N ILE A 157 -7.40 -14.78 -3.78
CA ILE A 157 -6.63 -15.77 -3.03
C ILE A 157 -6.68 -15.46 -1.54
N PHE A 158 -6.64 -16.52 -0.74
CA PHE A 158 -6.46 -16.44 0.69
C PHE A 158 -4.97 -16.53 1.01
N LEU A 159 -4.48 -15.54 1.74
CA LEU A 159 -3.14 -15.55 2.31
C LEU A 159 -3.24 -15.64 3.83
N SER A 160 -2.30 -16.37 4.43
CA SER A 160 -2.15 -16.43 5.89
C SER A 160 -0.81 -15.84 6.31
N PRO A 161 -0.60 -14.51 6.18
CA PRO A 161 0.68 -13.91 6.51
C PRO A 161 0.94 -13.98 8.01
N ILE A 162 2.18 -14.26 8.36
CA ILE A 162 2.71 -14.22 9.72
C ILE A 162 3.38 -12.86 9.91
N HIS A 163 2.84 -12.05 10.80
CA HIS A 163 3.44 -10.79 11.20
C HIS A 163 4.49 -11.07 12.27
N CYS A 164 5.75 -10.81 11.95
CA CYS A 164 6.86 -10.90 12.89
C CYS A 164 7.31 -9.49 13.27
N TYR A 165 7.53 -9.27 14.57
CA TYR A 165 8.05 -8.03 15.12
C TYR A 165 9.47 -8.29 15.61
N VAL A 166 10.44 -7.83 14.81
CA VAL A 166 11.86 -8.08 15.00
C VAL A 166 12.53 -6.74 15.27
N ASN A 167 12.90 -6.47 16.53
CA ASN A 167 13.36 -5.14 16.96
C ASN A 167 12.34 -4.06 16.57
N ASN A 168 12.77 -3.04 15.81
CA ASN A 168 11.91 -1.98 15.27
C ASN A 168 11.31 -2.33 13.89
N LEU A 169 11.50 -3.56 13.43
CA LEU A 169 11.11 -4.04 12.12
C LEU A 169 9.80 -4.84 12.18
N ARG A 170 8.86 -4.54 11.29
CA ARG A 170 7.67 -5.36 11.07
C ARG A 170 7.82 -6.16 9.78
N ILE A 171 8.00 -7.47 9.89
CA ILE A 171 8.09 -8.39 8.75
C ILE A 171 6.74 -9.08 8.56
N HIS A 172 6.25 -9.13 7.34
CA HIS A 172 5.12 -9.95 6.91
C HIS A 172 5.67 -11.11 6.10
N LEU A 173 5.73 -12.28 6.73
CA LEU A 173 6.07 -13.53 6.05
C LEU A 173 4.80 -14.09 5.41
N CYS A 174 4.77 -14.13 4.09
CA CYS A 174 3.60 -14.45 3.29
C CYS A 174 3.82 -15.78 2.55
N PRO A 175 3.38 -16.92 3.12
CA PRO A 175 3.40 -18.17 2.40
C PRO A 175 2.39 -18.12 1.24
N LEU A 176 2.87 -18.39 0.03
CA LEU A 176 2.08 -18.48 -1.20
C LEU A 176 1.61 -19.91 -1.50
N TYR A 177 1.45 -20.71 -0.44
CA TYR A 177 1.02 -22.08 -0.57
C TYR A 177 -0.49 -22.15 -0.81
N HIS A 178 -0.88 -22.72 -1.95
CA HIS A 178 -2.27 -23.03 -2.27
C HIS A 178 -2.37 -24.51 -2.61
N SER A 179 -3.22 -25.25 -1.89
CA SER A 179 -3.35 -26.71 -1.99
C SER A 179 -3.79 -27.20 -3.37
N SER A 180 -4.47 -26.35 -4.16
CA SER A 180 -4.98 -26.72 -5.49
C SER A 180 -4.20 -26.16 -6.69
N LYS A 181 -3.46 -25.06 -6.55
CA LYS A 181 -2.64 -24.45 -7.63
C LYS A 181 -1.49 -23.63 -7.04
N PRO A 182 -0.24 -24.13 -7.08
CA PRO A 182 0.89 -23.35 -6.58
C PRO A 182 1.04 -22.05 -7.40
N ILE A 183 1.10 -20.91 -6.70
CA ILE A 183 1.37 -19.60 -7.30
C ILE A 183 2.82 -19.23 -7.01
N THR A 184 3.57 -18.89 -8.06
CA THR A 184 4.95 -18.43 -7.88
C THR A 184 4.98 -17.00 -7.33
N ILE A 185 6.08 -16.62 -6.67
CA ILE A 185 6.31 -15.24 -6.20
C ILE A 185 6.17 -14.23 -7.35
N ASN A 186 6.68 -14.57 -8.54
CA ASN A 186 6.57 -13.72 -9.72
C ASN A 186 5.10 -13.53 -10.15
N GLN A 187 4.32 -14.61 -10.26
CA GLN A 187 2.91 -14.53 -10.61
C GLN A 187 2.11 -13.74 -9.58
N TYR A 188 2.35 -13.98 -8.29
CA TYR A 188 1.70 -13.23 -7.21
C TYR A 188 2.00 -11.73 -7.32
N THR A 189 3.28 -11.38 -7.44
CA THR A 189 3.75 -9.99 -7.55
C THR A 189 3.12 -9.27 -8.73
N HIS A 190 3.01 -9.92 -9.89
CA HIS A 190 2.48 -9.27 -11.08
C HIS A 190 0.95 -9.13 -11.07
N ASN A 191 0.24 -10.11 -10.49
CA ASN A 191 -1.22 -10.19 -10.59
C ASN A 191 -1.95 -9.59 -9.37
N TYR A 192 -1.35 -9.62 -8.17
CA TYR A 192 -2.03 -9.26 -6.92
C TYR A 192 -1.44 -8.05 -6.20
N ILE A 193 -0.28 -7.54 -6.65
CA ILE A 193 0.23 -6.25 -6.16
C ILE A 193 -0.31 -5.15 -7.07
N GLU A 194 -1.05 -4.22 -6.50
CA GLU A 194 -1.79 -3.18 -7.23
C GLU A 194 -0.86 -2.21 -7.96
N TYR A 195 0.12 -1.64 -7.26
CA TYR A 195 1.00 -0.60 -7.81
C TYR A 195 2.25 -1.18 -8.47
N SER A 196 2.48 -0.82 -9.74
CA SER A 196 3.68 -1.18 -10.53
C SER A 196 4.97 -0.85 -9.81
N VAL A 197 5.01 0.26 -9.06
CA VAL A 197 6.22 0.68 -8.32
C VAL A 197 6.54 -0.24 -7.15
N TYR A 198 5.65 -1.16 -6.78
CA TYR A 198 5.83 -2.20 -5.77
C TYR A 198 6.01 -3.61 -6.37
N LYS A 199 6.05 -3.77 -7.69
CA LYS A 199 6.26 -5.07 -8.35
C LYS A 199 7.74 -5.48 -8.45
N ASN A 200 8.55 -5.09 -7.45
CA ASN A 200 9.99 -5.39 -7.42
C ASN A 200 10.25 -6.59 -6.52
N ILE A 201 11.24 -7.42 -6.88
CA ILE A 201 11.53 -8.69 -6.22
C ILE A 201 13.04 -8.78 -5.98
N TYR A 202 13.43 -9.03 -4.74
CA TYR A 202 14.80 -9.36 -4.35
C TYR A 202 14.84 -10.78 -3.79
N LYS A 203 15.59 -11.68 -4.43
CA LYS A 203 15.73 -13.09 -4.01
C LYS A 203 16.91 -13.25 -3.06
N PHE A 204 16.66 -13.89 -1.91
CA PHE A 204 17.72 -14.13 -0.92
C PHE A 204 18.73 -15.20 -1.38
N THR A 205 18.30 -16.15 -2.21
CA THR A 205 19.10 -17.31 -2.65
C THR A 205 20.32 -16.91 -3.49
N ASN A 206 20.15 -15.96 -4.40
CA ASN A 206 21.17 -15.58 -5.38
C ASN A 206 21.44 -14.06 -5.45
N ASN A 207 20.82 -13.28 -4.56
CA ASN A 207 20.85 -11.81 -4.58
C ASN A 207 20.32 -11.17 -5.88
N GLU A 208 19.54 -11.90 -6.66
CA GLU A 208 18.94 -11.38 -7.89
C GLU A 208 17.87 -10.33 -7.56
N LEU A 209 17.94 -9.19 -8.26
CA LEU A 209 17.01 -8.08 -8.11
C LEU A 209 16.28 -7.83 -9.43
N TYR A 210 14.97 -8.06 -9.42
CA TYR A 210 14.06 -7.67 -10.49
C TYR A 210 13.35 -6.36 -10.13
N ILE A 211 13.42 -5.39 -11.05
CA ILE A 211 12.73 -4.10 -10.94
C ILE A 211 11.76 -3.98 -12.10
N HIS A 212 10.47 -3.91 -11.80
CA HIS A 212 9.41 -3.95 -12.81
C HIS A 212 9.34 -2.69 -13.67
N ASP A 213 9.43 -1.52 -13.04
CA ASP A 213 9.37 -0.22 -13.72
C ASP A 213 10.35 0.75 -13.07
N MET A 214 11.63 0.61 -13.42
CA MET A 214 12.70 1.43 -12.85
C MET A 214 12.46 2.92 -13.11
N ARG A 215 12.09 3.26 -14.35
CA ARG A 215 11.80 4.63 -14.75
C ARG A 215 10.63 5.22 -13.97
N GLY A 216 9.51 4.51 -13.86
CA GLY A 216 8.35 4.93 -13.08
C GLY A 216 8.69 5.15 -11.59
N ILE A 217 9.56 4.33 -11.01
CA ILE A 217 10.02 4.54 -9.62
C ILE A 217 10.76 5.87 -9.47
N PHE A 218 11.76 6.15 -10.31
CA PHE A 218 12.58 7.37 -10.19
C PHE A 218 11.83 8.63 -10.60
N GLU A 219 10.97 8.57 -11.63
CA GLU A 219 10.05 9.66 -12.01
C GLU A 219 8.90 9.85 -11.00
N LYS A 220 8.80 8.96 -9.98
CA LYS A 220 7.71 8.89 -9.02
C LYS A 220 6.34 8.87 -9.72
N CYS A 221 6.15 7.93 -10.62
CA CYS A 221 4.93 7.75 -11.40
C CYS A 221 4.46 6.30 -11.31
N THR A 222 3.17 6.05 -11.06
CA THR A 222 2.63 4.68 -10.98
C THR A 222 1.20 4.58 -11.50
N ASN A 223 0.75 3.36 -11.77
CA ASN A 223 -0.61 3.09 -12.20
C ASN A 223 -1.59 3.29 -11.03
N LEU A 224 -2.84 3.53 -11.39
CA LEU A 224 -3.95 3.56 -10.46
C LEU A 224 -5.13 2.79 -11.07
N GLU A 225 -5.60 1.77 -10.36
CA GLU A 225 -6.73 0.94 -10.76
C GLU A 225 -7.99 1.35 -9.98
N ALA A 226 -9.04 1.72 -10.71
CA ALA A 226 -10.23 2.41 -10.20
C ALA A 226 -11.05 1.67 -9.11
N LYS A 227 -10.69 0.42 -8.75
CA LYS A 227 -11.50 -0.43 -7.88
C LYS A 227 -11.01 -0.57 -6.43
N HIS A 228 -9.82 -0.05 -6.05
CA HIS A 228 -9.18 -0.48 -4.78
C HIS A 228 -8.70 0.61 -3.78
N ILE A 229 -8.99 1.91 -3.98
CA ILE A 229 -8.48 2.96 -3.06
C ILE A 229 -9.16 2.99 -1.70
N TYR A 230 -10.41 2.53 -1.56
CA TYR A 230 -11.31 2.93 -0.46
C TYR A 230 -10.70 2.83 0.95
N GLN A 231 -9.74 1.94 1.16
CA GLN A 231 -8.99 1.84 2.42
C GLN A 231 -7.50 1.52 2.22
N ALA A 232 -6.96 1.72 1.01
CA ALA A 232 -5.58 1.35 0.70
C ALA A 232 -4.62 2.32 1.39
N ILE A 233 -4.14 1.92 2.57
CA ILE A 233 -2.95 2.50 3.23
C ILE A 233 -1.80 2.67 2.22
N ASP A 234 -1.73 1.79 1.21
CA ASP A 234 -0.74 1.87 0.15
C ASP A 234 -0.97 3.04 -0.80
N PHE A 235 -2.21 3.41 -1.16
CA PHE A 235 -2.48 4.66 -1.90
C PHE A 235 -1.95 5.87 -1.10
N TYR A 236 -2.34 5.95 0.17
CA TYR A 236 -1.94 7.04 1.07
C TYR A 236 -0.42 7.18 1.15
N ARG A 237 0.28 6.06 1.41
CA ARG A 237 1.76 6.02 1.47
C ARG A 237 2.39 6.42 0.16
N THR A 238 1.88 5.92 -0.96
CA THR A 238 2.39 6.18 -2.31
C THR A 238 2.24 7.66 -2.66
N HIS A 239 1.06 8.23 -2.45
CA HIS A 239 0.81 9.65 -2.69
C HIS A 239 1.66 10.54 -1.78
N ARG A 240 1.74 10.27 -0.46
CA ARG A 240 2.60 11.04 0.47
C ARG A 240 4.08 11.00 0.11
N ARG A 241 4.53 9.94 -0.55
CA ARG A 241 5.89 9.79 -1.07
C ARG A 241 6.17 10.64 -2.31
N GLY A 242 5.16 11.35 -2.81
CA GLY A 242 5.21 12.25 -3.96
C GLY A 242 5.01 11.54 -5.29
N PHE A 243 4.38 10.35 -5.29
CA PHE A 243 4.04 9.67 -6.53
C PHE A 243 2.84 10.33 -7.20
N LYS A 244 2.95 10.52 -8.51
CA LYS A 244 1.85 10.85 -9.42
C LYS A 244 1.26 9.56 -9.96
N PHE A 245 0.00 9.63 -10.38
CA PHE A 245 -0.76 8.47 -10.82
C PHE A 245 -1.17 8.62 -12.27
N TYR A 246 -1.11 7.53 -13.04
CA TYR A 246 -1.73 7.43 -14.36
C TYR A 246 -2.81 6.36 -14.36
N ARG A 247 -3.78 6.50 -15.27
CA ARG A 247 -4.83 5.48 -15.44
C ARG A 247 -4.21 4.17 -15.91
N ALA A 248 -4.49 3.07 -15.21
CA ALA A 248 -4.10 1.74 -15.70
C ALA A 248 -4.77 1.46 -17.06
N GLY A 249 -3.99 1.05 -18.06
CA GLY A 249 -4.47 0.83 -19.43
C GLY A 249 -3.44 1.22 -20.51
N SER A 250 -3.89 1.29 -21.77
CA SER A 250 -3.05 1.67 -22.92
C SER A 250 -2.65 3.16 -22.87
N ASP A 251 -3.58 4.01 -22.46
CA ASP A 251 -3.35 5.45 -22.38
C ASP A 251 -2.86 5.78 -20.96
N LYS A 252 -1.53 5.83 -20.79
CA LYS A 252 -0.85 6.25 -19.55
C LYS A 252 -1.05 7.74 -19.24
N LYS A 253 -2.29 8.21 -19.27
CA LYS A 253 -2.67 9.59 -18.97
C LYS A 253 -2.49 9.83 -17.48
N LEU A 254 -1.71 10.84 -17.13
CA LEU A 254 -1.59 11.33 -15.76
C LEU A 254 -2.95 11.82 -15.25
N LEU A 255 -3.26 11.44 -14.02
CA LEU A 255 -4.49 11.77 -13.33
C LEU A 255 -4.27 13.00 -12.45
N SER A 256 -5.15 13.99 -12.58
CA SER A 256 -5.28 15.06 -11.59
C SER A 256 -5.94 14.53 -10.31
N ASN A 257 -5.85 15.28 -9.22
CA ASN A 257 -6.54 14.92 -7.97
C ASN A 257 -8.06 14.78 -8.17
N ASN A 258 -8.65 15.58 -9.06
CA ASN A 258 -10.05 15.45 -9.43
C ASN A 258 -10.30 14.15 -10.19
N ASP A 259 -9.47 13.80 -11.18
CA ASP A 259 -9.62 12.53 -11.91
C ASP A 259 -9.56 11.33 -10.97
N ILE A 260 -8.63 11.36 -10.00
CA ILE A 260 -8.53 10.34 -8.96
C ILE A 260 -9.84 10.34 -8.16
N LEU A 261 -10.25 11.47 -7.59
CA LEU A 261 -11.44 11.58 -6.75
C LEU A 261 -12.70 11.04 -7.43
N TYR A 262 -13.02 11.50 -8.65
CA TYR A 262 -14.19 11.06 -9.40
C TYR A 262 -14.12 9.59 -9.87
N SER A 263 -12.92 8.99 -9.89
CA SER A 263 -12.79 7.56 -10.20
C SER A 263 -13.34 6.67 -9.08
N TYR A 264 -13.37 7.13 -7.82
CA TYR A 264 -13.77 6.33 -6.66
C TYR A 264 -15.01 6.83 -5.95
N PHE A 265 -15.26 8.13 -5.99
CA PHE A 265 -16.34 8.76 -5.25
C PHE A 265 -17.37 9.34 -6.21
N ASP A 266 -18.63 9.24 -5.82
CA ASP A 266 -19.62 10.15 -6.35
C ASP A 266 -19.48 11.47 -5.61
N VAL A 267 -19.17 12.56 -6.32
CA VAL A 267 -18.85 13.83 -5.69
C VAL A 267 -19.95 14.84 -5.99
N VAL A 268 -20.44 15.47 -4.92
CA VAL A 268 -21.37 16.59 -5.00
C VAL A 268 -20.74 17.80 -4.34
N ARG A 269 -20.57 18.87 -5.11
CA ARG A 269 -20.08 20.15 -4.58
C ARG A 269 -21.25 20.96 -4.09
N ILE A 270 -21.18 21.34 -2.82
CA ILE A 270 -22.28 21.96 -2.09
C ILE A 270 -21.90 23.32 -1.53
N ARG A 271 -22.91 24.19 -1.41
CA ARG A 271 -22.84 25.45 -0.68
C ARG A 271 -23.78 25.40 0.50
N SER A 272 -23.31 25.84 1.67
CA SER A 272 -24.17 25.98 2.84
C SER A 272 -24.94 27.30 2.82
N ASN A 273 -26.24 27.22 3.10
CA ASN A 273 -27.10 28.39 3.28
C ASN A 273 -27.11 28.92 4.71
N HIS A 274 -26.45 28.22 5.65
CA HIS A 274 -26.42 28.61 7.05
C HIS A 274 -25.07 29.26 7.41
N LYS A 275 -25.12 30.42 8.11
CA LYS A 275 -23.94 31.14 8.62
C LYS A 275 -23.06 30.32 9.58
N THR A 276 -23.54 29.18 10.05
CA THR A 276 -22.77 28.26 10.90
C THR A 276 -23.02 26.83 10.45
N ILE A 277 -22.03 26.24 9.77
CA ILE A 277 -21.91 24.80 9.45
C ILE A 277 -22.14 23.91 10.69
N LYS A 278 -21.99 24.47 11.90
CA LYS A 278 -21.98 23.76 13.18
C LYS A 278 -23.29 23.09 13.62
N ASN A 279 -24.47 23.46 13.09
CA ASN A 279 -25.76 23.05 13.71
C ASN A 279 -26.54 21.91 13.04
N ILE A 280 -26.03 21.26 11.98
CA ILE A 280 -26.76 20.16 11.29
C ILE A 280 -26.13 18.78 11.58
N PHE A 281 -25.25 18.69 12.58
CA PHE A 281 -24.57 17.44 12.94
C PHE A 281 -25.29 16.67 14.03
N TYR A 282 -26.51 16.22 13.75
CA TYR A 282 -27.07 15.09 14.47
C TYR A 282 -26.85 13.85 13.61
N ARG A 283 -26.13 12.86 14.17
CA ARG A 283 -25.92 11.54 13.52
C ARG A 283 -27.25 10.98 13.03
N ASN A 284 -27.23 10.28 11.90
CA ASN A 284 -28.33 9.44 11.39
C ASN A 284 -29.57 10.18 10.87
N LYS A 285 -29.42 11.41 10.35
CA LYS A 285 -30.48 12.00 9.52
C LYS A 285 -30.33 11.54 8.08
N GLU A 286 -31.43 11.09 7.53
CA GLU A 286 -31.59 10.71 6.14
C GLU A 286 -31.75 11.95 5.26
N HIS A 287 -31.05 11.95 4.13
CA HIS A 287 -31.05 13.02 3.16
C HIS A 287 -31.30 12.48 1.76
N TYR A 288 -31.76 13.36 0.88
CA TYR A 288 -31.99 13.02 -0.52
C TYR A 288 -31.74 14.25 -1.41
N ILE A 289 -31.59 14.03 -2.71
CA ILE A 289 -31.35 15.10 -3.69
C ILE A 289 -32.64 15.39 -4.45
N LYS A 290 -33.04 16.67 -4.47
CA LYS A 290 -34.18 17.15 -5.26
C LYS A 290 -33.96 18.58 -5.73
N ASN A 291 -34.29 18.87 -6.99
CA ASN A 291 -34.19 20.20 -7.59
C ASN A 291 -32.83 20.89 -7.34
N SER A 292 -31.72 20.18 -7.55
CA SER A 292 -30.35 20.67 -7.31
C SER A 292 -30.08 21.10 -5.86
N THR A 293 -30.76 20.49 -4.90
CA THR A 293 -30.55 20.72 -3.47
C THR A 293 -30.46 19.41 -2.72
N VAL A 294 -29.69 19.40 -1.62
CA VAL A 294 -29.72 18.33 -0.63
C VAL A 294 -30.76 18.70 0.43
N ARG A 295 -31.70 17.79 0.69
CA ARG A 295 -32.84 18.01 1.59
C ARG A 295 -32.87 16.94 2.68
N GLY A 296 -33.34 17.29 3.87
CA GLY A 296 -33.57 16.32 4.95
C GLY A 296 -34.95 15.67 4.85
N VAL A 297 -35.04 14.35 5.00
CA VAL A 297 -36.31 13.60 4.80
C VAL A 297 -37.39 14.03 5.79
N ASN A 298 -37.07 14.17 7.09
CA ASN A 298 -38.09 14.40 8.13
C ASN A 298 -38.87 15.72 8.03
N LYS A 299 -38.29 16.76 7.42
CA LYS A 299 -38.89 18.10 7.36
C LYS A 299 -38.99 18.65 5.93
N ASP A 300 -38.55 17.87 4.96
CA ASP A 300 -38.30 18.33 3.59
C ASP A 300 -37.50 19.64 3.51
N GLU A 301 -36.65 19.90 4.51
CA GLU A 301 -35.96 21.17 4.64
C GLU A 301 -34.73 21.20 3.72
N LYS A 302 -34.54 22.31 3.00
CA LYS A 302 -33.37 22.53 2.15
C LYS A 302 -32.14 22.74 3.04
N ILE A 303 -31.16 21.86 2.93
CA ILE A 303 -29.91 21.91 3.71
C ILE A 303 -28.79 22.58 2.91
N TYR A 304 -28.56 22.13 1.67
CA TYR A 304 -27.47 22.59 0.81
C TYR A 304 -27.93 22.86 -0.60
N ASP A 305 -27.31 23.86 -1.24
CA ASP A 305 -27.37 24.04 -2.68
C ASP A 305 -26.30 23.21 -3.37
N ILE A 306 -26.67 22.52 -4.45
CA ILE A 306 -25.74 21.76 -5.27
C ILE A 306 -25.22 22.67 -6.39
N LEU A 307 -23.90 22.78 -6.48
CA LEU A 307 -23.20 23.55 -7.52
C LEU A 307 -22.76 22.65 -8.68
N GLU A 308 -22.35 21.42 -8.35
CA GLU A 308 -21.85 20.44 -9.29
C GLU A 308 -22.13 19.05 -8.73
N MET A 309 -22.43 18.07 -9.59
CA MET A 309 -22.55 16.68 -9.17
C MET A 309 -21.98 15.75 -10.25
N SER A 310 -21.38 14.64 -9.82
CA SER A 310 -20.96 13.53 -10.69
C SER A 310 -21.84 12.29 -10.54
N LEU A 311 -22.98 12.39 -9.86
CA LEU A 311 -23.90 11.29 -9.59
C LEU A 311 -24.60 10.79 -10.85
N HIS A 312 -24.61 9.48 -11.06
CA HIS A 312 -25.40 8.83 -12.11
C HIS A 312 -26.88 8.69 -11.73
N ASP A 313 -27.19 8.35 -10.47
CA ASP A 313 -28.55 8.29 -9.94
C ASP A 313 -28.77 9.40 -8.89
N LYS A 314 -29.79 10.23 -9.12
CA LYS A 314 -30.13 11.38 -8.26
C LYS A 314 -31.24 11.08 -7.27
N ASN A 315 -31.86 9.90 -7.36
CA ASN A 315 -33.02 9.54 -6.56
C ASN A 315 -32.66 8.78 -5.28
N LYS A 316 -31.39 8.46 -5.06
CA LYS A 316 -30.96 7.72 -3.88
C LYS A 316 -30.98 8.57 -2.61
N HIS A 317 -31.51 7.98 -1.55
CA HIS A 317 -31.40 8.51 -0.21
C HIS A 317 -30.04 8.13 0.39
N PHE A 318 -29.56 8.90 1.35
CA PHE A 318 -28.26 8.67 1.97
C PHE A 318 -28.17 9.23 3.38
N HIS A 319 -27.28 8.62 4.16
CA HIS A 319 -26.83 9.16 5.43
C HIS A 319 -25.59 10.02 5.27
N VAL A 320 -25.47 11.06 6.09
CA VAL A 320 -24.33 11.98 6.08
C VAL A 320 -23.53 11.80 7.37
N GLY A 321 -22.23 11.53 7.22
CA GLY A 321 -21.25 11.41 8.28
C GLY A 321 -20.16 12.46 8.19
N LYS A 322 -19.66 12.92 9.35
CA LYS A 322 -18.40 13.66 9.40
C LYS A 322 -17.26 12.72 9.01
N CYS A 323 -16.24 13.25 8.33
CA CYS A 323 -15.00 12.53 8.11
C CYS A 323 -14.35 12.19 9.46
N GLY A 324 -14.45 10.92 9.89
CA GLY A 324 -13.93 10.43 11.17
C GLY A 324 -12.45 10.02 11.13
N ARG A 325 -11.85 9.91 9.94
CA ARG A 325 -10.49 9.39 9.73
C ARG A 325 -9.57 10.47 9.19
N SER A 326 -9.28 11.48 10.01
CA SER A 326 -8.63 12.73 9.57
C SER A 326 -7.23 12.58 8.98
N GLU A 327 -6.54 11.45 9.16
CA GLU A 327 -5.18 11.25 8.63
C GLU A 327 -5.10 10.29 7.44
N LEU A 328 -6.10 9.42 7.25
CA LEU A 328 -6.11 8.40 6.19
C LEU A 328 -7.17 8.63 5.11
N CYS A 329 -7.99 9.68 5.26
CA CYS A 329 -9.01 10.01 4.27
C CYS A 329 -8.37 10.43 2.93
N ALA A 330 -8.71 9.70 1.86
CA ALA A 330 -8.25 10.00 0.50
C ALA A 330 -8.72 11.38 0.02
N VAL A 331 -9.93 11.80 0.36
CA VAL A 331 -10.47 13.13 0.01
C VAL A 331 -9.61 14.23 0.65
N LYS A 332 -9.25 14.08 1.93
CA LYS A 332 -8.37 15.04 2.61
C LYS A 332 -6.95 15.05 2.04
N LEU A 333 -6.46 13.91 1.57
CA LEU A 333 -5.15 13.82 0.94
C LEU A 333 -5.13 14.53 -0.43
N LEU A 334 -6.19 14.37 -1.21
CA LEU A 334 -6.34 14.92 -2.55
C LEU A 334 -6.77 16.40 -2.54
N CYS A 335 -7.52 16.81 -1.52
CA CYS A 335 -8.11 18.15 -1.38
C CYS A 335 -7.99 18.66 0.06
N PRO A 336 -6.77 18.92 0.58
CA PRO A 336 -6.54 19.23 2.00
C PRO A 336 -7.25 20.50 2.48
N GLU A 337 -7.42 21.48 1.60
CA GLU A 337 -8.05 22.78 1.90
C GLU A 337 -9.58 22.70 1.94
N LYS A 338 -10.18 21.57 1.56
CA LYS A 338 -11.63 21.44 1.39
C LYS A 338 -12.26 20.69 2.57
N THR A 339 -13.30 21.31 3.14
CA THR A 339 -14.18 20.62 4.08
C THR A 339 -15.07 19.65 3.30
N HIS A 340 -15.22 18.42 3.79
CA HIS A 340 -16.01 17.39 3.12
C HIS A 340 -16.76 16.51 4.12
N LEU A 341 -17.77 15.82 3.62
CA LEU A 341 -18.60 14.84 4.35
C LEU A 341 -18.63 13.53 3.56
N HIS A 342 -18.68 12.43 4.31
CA HIS A 342 -18.80 11.08 3.78
C HIS A 342 -20.26 10.65 3.85
N CYS A 343 -20.78 10.07 2.78
CA CYS A 343 -22.17 9.67 2.68
C CYS A 343 -22.29 8.20 2.27
N SER A 344 -23.19 7.50 2.94
CA SER A 344 -23.53 6.11 2.62
C SER A 344 -24.94 6.10 2.03
N TYR A 345 -25.10 5.49 0.86
CA TYR A 345 -26.43 5.29 0.29
C TYR A 345 -27.27 4.42 1.23
N LEU A 346 -28.57 4.71 1.24
CA LEU A 346 -29.57 3.86 1.85
C LEU A 346 -30.10 2.94 0.76
N ASP A 347 -29.81 1.65 0.89
CA ASP A 347 -30.37 0.66 -0.02
C ASP A 347 -31.74 0.23 0.51
N ASP A 348 -32.76 0.37 -0.34
CA ASP A 348 -34.12 -0.05 0.01
C ASP A 348 -34.30 -1.59 -0.07
N ASN A 349 -33.36 -2.36 -0.65
CA ASN A 349 -33.52 -3.83 -0.82
C ASN A 349 -32.27 -4.66 -1.26
N SER A 350 -31.02 -4.18 -1.13
CA SER A 350 -29.87 -4.97 -1.64
C SER A 350 -29.38 -6.01 -0.62
N SER A 351 -29.28 -7.27 -1.05
CA SER A 351 -28.46 -8.27 -0.37
C SER A 351 -27.00 -7.82 -0.39
N SER A 352 -26.25 -8.12 0.68
CA SER A 352 -24.86 -7.67 0.93
C SER A 352 -23.82 -7.97 -0.17
N GLU A 353 -24.20 -8.64 -1.24
CA GLU A 353 -23.34 -8.97 -2.39
C GLU A 353 -23.32 -7.86 -3.47
N ASP A 354 -24.32 -6.97 -3.54
CA ASP A 354 -24.38 -5.87 -4.54
C ASP A 354 -23.61 -4.61 -4.10
N LEU A 355 -23.17 -4.53 -2.84
CA LEU A 355 -22.46 -3.38 -2.25
C LEU A 355 -21.02 -3.19 -2.75
N ALA A 356 -20.48 -4.13 -3.53
CA ALA A 356 -19.08 -4.10 -3.97
C ALA A 356 -18.80 -3.09 -5.10
N ASP A 357 -19.84 -2.64 -5.83
CA ASP A 357 -19.70 -1.75 -6.99
C ASP A 357 -20.24 -0.32 -6.75
N GLU A 358 -20.84 -0.02 -5.59
CA GLU A 358 -21.34 1.32 -5.28
C GLU A 358 -20.23 2.23 -4.75
N LYS A 359 -19.99 3.34 -5.45
CA LYS A 359 -19.09 4.40 -4.97
C LYS A 359 -19.70 5.06 -3.74
N GLU A 360 -18.91 5.29 -2.69
CA GLU A 360 -19.29 6.21 -1.61
C GLU A 360 -19.55 7.61 -2.18
N LEU A 361 -20.58 8.26 -1.67
CA LEU A 361 -20.91 9.64 -1.99
C LEU A 361 -20.11 10.58 -1.07
N ILE A 362 -19.51 11.61 -1.65
CA ILE A 362 -18.78 12.66 -0.93
C ILE A 362 -19.41 14.01 -1.22
N LEU A 363 -19.75 14.74 -0.15
CA LEU A 363 -20.15 16.13 -0.25
C LEU A 363 -18.95 17.04 0.01
N ILE A 364 -18.61 17.93 -0.91
CA ILE A 364 -17.49 18.86 -0.79
C ILE A 364 -18.01 20.28 -0.69
N PHE A 365 -17.64 21.00 0.37
CA PHE A 365 -17.95 22.42 0.52
C PHE A 365 -17.04 23.26 -0.38
N VAL A 366 -17.64 24.12 -1.20
CA VAL A 366 -16.93 25.01 -2.13
C VAL A 366 -17.00 26.46 -1.69
#